data_AF-A0A0A3YUD1-F1
#
_entry.id   AF-A0A0A3YUD1-F1
#
_cell.length_a   1.000
_cell.length_b   1.000
_cell.length_c   1.000
_cell.angle_alpha   90.00
_cell.angle_beta   90.00
_cell.angle_gamma   90.00
#
_symmetry.space_group_name_H-M   'P 1'
#
loop_
_entity.id
_entity.type
_entity.pdbx_description
1 polymer ?
#
loop_
_entity_poly.entity_id
_entity_poly.type
_entity_poly.pdbx_seq_one_letter_code
_entity_poly.pdbx_strand_id
1 'polypeptide(L)'
;MKTIEVDEELYRYIASHTQHIGESASDILRRMLKFTAGQSAPVAATSTASSAASVATEAAPVKVESRPQDRVRAVRELLLSDEYAEQKKAVNRFMLILSTLYNQDPKAFAAATESLLGRTRVYFAGNQQTLVQNGTHTKPQHIPGTPYWVITNTNTGRKRSMVEHIMLSMQFPAELADKVCGTL
;
A
#
# COMPACT_ATOMS: atom_id res chain seq x y z
N MET A 1 -5.02 19.91 7.42
CA MET A 1 -4.15 20.04 6.23
C MET A 1 -2.79 19.46 6.57
N LYS A 2 -2.11 18.79 5.62
CA LYS A 2 -0.71 18.38 5.77
C LYS A 2 0.16 19.40 5.04
N THR A 3 1.32 19.74 5.59
CA THR A 3 2.27 20.69 5.01
C THR A 3 3.36 19.92 4.28
N ILE A 4 3.71 20.37 3.07
CA ILE A 4 4.87 19.92 2.31
C ILE A 4 5.76 21.14 2.06
N GLU A 5 7.07 20.95 2.09
CA GLU A 5 8.03 21.99 1.71
C GLU A 5 8.45 21.77 0.25
N VAL A 6 8.50 22.86 -0.51
CA VAL A 6 8.96 22.90 -1.91
C VAL A 6 9.97 24.04 -2.04
N ASP A 7 10.92 23.90 -2.96
CA ASP A 7 11.85 24.98 -3.27
C ASP A 7 11.15 26.17 -3.97
N GLU A 8 11.85 27.30 -4.04
CA GLU A 8 11.31 28.56 -4.56
C GLU A 8 10.98 28.50 -6.07
N GLU A 9 11.74 27.72 -6.84
CA GLU A 9 11.50 27.55 -8.27
C GLU A 9 10.23 26.73 -8.52
N LEU A 10 10.08 25.61 -7.82
CA LEU A 10 8.90 24.76 -7.89
C LEU A 10 7.65 25.49 -7.37
N TYR A 11 7.78 26.30 -6.31
CA TYR A 11 6.69 27.15 -5.83
C TYR A 11 6.21 28.12 -6.92
N ARG A 12 7.13 28.84 -7.56
CA ARG A 12 6.81 29.76 -8.67
C ARG A 12 6.15 29.04 -9.84
N TYR A 13 6.63 27.84 -10.17
CA TYR A 13 6.08 27.02 -11.24
C TYR A 13 4.65 26.56 -10.94
N ILE A 14 4.36 26.08 -9.72
CA ILE A 14 3.00 25.69 -9.33
C ILE A 14 2.08 26.92 -9.34
N ALA A 15 2.53 28.06 -8.80
CA ALA A 15 1.74 29.28 -8.75
C ALA A 15 1.37 29.83 -10.14
N SER A 16 2.24 29.67 -11.14
CA SER A 16 1.97 30.12 -12.52
C SER A 16 0.87 29.33 -13.22
N HIS A 17 0.50 28.15 -12.70
CA HIS A 17 -0.59 27.32 -13.22
C HIS A 17 -1.95 27.65 -12.60
N THR A 18 -2.08 28.81 -11.94
CA THR A 18 -3.36 29.29 -11.40
C THR A 18 -4.31 29.70 -12.53
N GLN A 19 -5.49 29.09 -12.61
CA GLN A 19 -6.56 29.37 -13.57
C GLN A 19 -7.76 30.09 -12.96
N HIS A 20 -8.01 29.91 -11.65
CA HIS A 20 -9.14 30.53 -10.95
C HIS A 20 -8.68 31.22 -9.67
N ILE A 21 -9.20 32.42 -9.43
CA ILE A 21 -8.90 33.19 -8.21
C ILE A 21 -9.43 32.41 -7.00
N GLY A 22 -8.54 32.13 -6.04
CA GLY A 22 -8.89 31.43 -4.80
C GLY A 22 -8.86 29.91 -4.88
N GLU A 23 -8.37 29.31 -5.97
CA GLU A 23 -8.16 27.86 -6.01
C GLU A 23 -7.03 27.43 -5.06
N SER A 24 -7.13 26.23 -4.48
CA SER A 24 -6.12 25.75 -3.55
C SER A 24 -4.90 25.19 -4.28
N ALA A 25 -3.72 25.22 -3.63
CA ALA A 25 -2.53 24.55 -4.16
C ALA A 25 -2.77 23.06 -4.44
N SER A 26 -3.67 22.42 -3.69
CA SER A 26 -4.05 21.03 -3.93
C SER A 26 -4.82 20.86 -5.25
N ASP A 27 -5.67 21.80 -5.63
CA ASP A 27 -6.44 21.74 -6.88
C ASP A 27 -5.55 21.96 -8.09
N ILE A 28 -4.63 22.92 -7.98
CA ILE A 28 -3.59 23.18 -9.00
C ILE A 28 -2.77 21.90 -9.21
N LEU A 29 -2.26 21.28 -8.14
CA LEU A 29 -1.47 20.05 -8.22
C LEU A 29 -2.27 18.87 -8.79
N ARG A 30 -3.55 18.72 -8.42
CA ARG A 30 -4.43 17.69 -8.99
C ARG A 30 -4.61 17.85 -10.48
N ARG A 31 -4.79 19.08 -10.96
CA ARG A 31 -4.89 19.40 -12.39
C ARG A 31 -3.57 19.12 -13.11
N MET A 32 -2.45 19.60 -12.59
CA MET A 32 -1.12 19.42 -13.19
C MET A 32 -0.74 17.93 -13.28
N LEU A 33 -1.02 17.16 -12.23
CA LEU A 33 -0.71 15.74 -12.15
C LEU A 33 -1.79 14.85 -12.78
N LYS A 34 -2.88 15.43 -13.30
CA LYS A 34 -4.07 14.71 -13.80
C LYS A 34 -4.61 13.72 -12.75
N PHE A 35 -4.52 14.09 -11.48
CA PHE A 35 -4.89 13.27 -10.34
C PHE A 35 -6.36 13.47 -9.99
N THR A 36 -7.22 12.56 -10.46
CA THR A 36 -8.63 12.54 -10.07
C THR A 36 -8.83 11.58 -8.90
N ALA A 37 -9.55 12.01 -7.86
CA ALA A 37 -9.90 11.12 -6.75
C ALA A 37 -10.90 10.07 -7.25
N GLY A 38 -10.41 8.89 -7.60
CA GLY A 38 -11.22 7.78 -8.11
C GLY A 38 -10.78 7.19 -9.45
N GLN A 39 -9.73 7.71 -10.11
CA GLN A 39 -9.14 7.02 -11.27
C GLN A 39 -8.02 6.08 -10.85
N SER A 40 -8.36 4.80 -10.77
CA SER A 40 -7.48 3.73 -11.24
C SER A 40 -6.98 4.09 -12.64
N ALA A 41 -5.67 4.04 -12.85
CA ALA A 41 -5.10 4.11 -14.18
C ALA A 41 -5.58 2.94 -15.05
N PRO A 42 -5.91 3.17 -16.32
CA PRO A 42 -5.72 2.20 -17.36
C PRO A 42 -4.60 2.63 -18.32
N VAL A 43 -4.14 1.64 -19.07
CA VAL A 43 -2.90 1.55 -19.85
C VAL A 43 -3.09 2.08 -21.28
N ALA A 44 -1.97 2.51 -21.86
CA ALA A 44 -1.54 2.73 -23.26
C ALA A 44 -2.49 2.55 -24.49
N ALA A 45 -2.23 3.43 -25.48
CA ALA A 45 -2.09 3.21 -26.93
C ALA A 45 -3.31 2.96 -27.86
N THR A 46 -3.45 3.88 -28.84
CA THR A 46 -3.83 3.75 -30.28
C THR A 46 -5.20 3.25 -30.77
N SER A 47 -5.68 4.01 -31.79
CA SER A 47 -6.49 3.63 -32.97
C SER A 47 -8.01 3.86 -32.98
N THR A 48 -8.37 4.95 -33.68
CA THR A 48 -9.38 5.08 -34.77
C THR A 48 -10.78 4.44 -34.71
N ALA A 49 -11.75 5.34 -34.88
CA ALA A 49 -12.85 5.35 -35.86
C ALA A 49 -14.18 4.62 -35.57
N SER A 50 -15.21 5.48 -35.55
CA SER A 50 -16.55 5.38 -36.16
C SER A 50 -17.71 4.60 -35.51
N SER A 51 -18.73 5.42 -35.19
CA SER A 51 -20.16 5.30 -35.46
C SER A 51 -21.04 4.23 -34.79
N ALA A 52 -22.00 4.77 -34.06
CA ALA A 52 -23.46 4.55 -34.18
C ALA A 52 -24.12 3.38 -33.43
N ALA A 53 -25.08 3.81 -32.61
CA ALA A 53 -26.39 3.22 -32.34
C ALA A 53 -26.53 2.11 -31.28
N SER A 54 -27.16 2.56 -30.18
CA SER A 54 -28.33 1.95 -29.53
C SER A 54 -28.15 1.02 -28.33
N VAL A 55 -29.13 1.26 -27.44
CA VAL A 55 -29.65 0.52 -26.29
C VAL A 55 -28.82 0.45 -25.00
N ALA A 56 -29.27 1.28 -24.07
CA ALA A 56 -29.07 1.14 -22.63
C ALA A 56 -29.49 -0.26 -22.15
N THR A 57 -28.60 -0.93 -21.43
CA THR A 57 -28.94 -1.59 -20.17
C THR A 57 -27.71 -1.53 -19.28
N GLU A 58 -27.89 -0.82 -18.19
CA GLU A 58 -27.00 -0.66 -17.05
C GLU A 58 -26.67 -2.03 -16.43
N ALA A 59 -25.39 -2.37 -16.38
CA ALA A 59 -24.85 -3.35 -15.45
C ALA A 59 -23.50 -2.84 -14.96
N ALA A 60 -23.47 -2.53 -13.66
CA ALA A 60 -22.38 -1.94 -12.91
C ALA A 60 -21.02 -2.66 -13.11
N PRO A 61 -19.88 -1.95 -12.92
CA PRO A 61 -18.56 -2.57 -12.98
C PRO A 61 -18.43 -3.54 -11.80
N VAL A 62 -18.19 -4.80 -12.13
CA VAL A 62 -17.92 -5.86 -11.16
C VAL A 62 -16.63 -5.47 -10.43
N LYS A 63 -16.77 -5.08 -9.17
CA LYS A 63 -15.69 -5.02 -8.19
C LYS A 63 -15.11 -6.43 -8.11
N VAL A 64 -13.99 -6.67 -8.78
CA VAL A 64 -13.29 -7.96 -8.75
C VAL A 64 -12.68 -8.09 -7.35
N GLU A 65 -13.47 -8.59 -6.42
CA GLU A 65 -12.93 -9.13 -5.17
C GLU A 65 -12.08 -10.33 -5.55
N SER A 66 -10.77 -10.24 -5.33
CA SER A 66 -9.82 -11.32 -5.59
C SER A 66 -10.29 -12.56 -4.83
N ARG A 67 -10.46 -13.69 -5.53
CA ARG A 67 -10.93 -14.90 -4.85
C ARG A 67 -9.86 -15.34 -3.84
N PRO A 68 -10.23 -16.01 -2.73
CA PRO A 68 -9.26 -16.49 -1.75
C PRO A 68 -8.11 -17.33 -2.36
N GLN A 69 -8.40 -18.07 -3.43
CA GLN A 69 -7.39 -18.85 -4.17
C GLN A 69 -6.36 -17.97 -4.89
N ASP A 70 -6.78 -16.84 -5.45
CA ASP A 70 -5.89 -15.91 -6.16
C ASP A 70 -4.89 -15.26 -5.18
N ARG A 71 -5.38 -14.96 -3.97
CA ARG A 71 -4.55 -14.40 -2.89
C ARG A 71 -3.48 -15.38 -2.41
N VAL A 72 -3.85 -16.65 -2.24
CA VAL A 72 -2.89 -17.73 -1.89
C VAL A 72 -1.84 -17.90 -2.97
N ARG A 73 -2.26 -17.85 -4.25
CA ARG A 73 -1.36 -17.94 -5.39
C ARG A 73 -0.34 -16.79 -5.39
N ALA A 74 -0.78 -15.55 -5.20
CA ALA A 74 0.10 -14.38 -5.18
C ALA A 74 1.20 -14.47 -4.10
N VAL A 75 0.85 -14.95 -2.91
CA VAL A 75 1.85 -15.16 -1.83
C VAL A 75 2.84 -16.27 -2.20
N ARG A 76 2.39 -17.35 -2.84
CA ARG A 76 3.28 -18.42 -3.31
C ARG A 76 4.22 -17.94 -4.42
N GLU A 77 3.71 -17.14 -5.35
CA GLU A 77 4.52 -16.53 -6.41
C GLU A 77 5.57 -15.59 -5.84
N LEU A 78 5.24 -14.80 -4.80
CA LEU A 78 6.23 -14.00 -4.08
C LEU A 78 7.36 -14.87 -3.50
N LEU A 79 7.04 -15.97 -2.82
CA LEU A 79 8.06 -16.82 -2.19
C LEU A 79 8.99 -17.50 -3.21
N LEU A 80 8.54 -17.65 -4.46
CA LEU A 80 9.31 -18.24 -5.56
C LEU A 80 9.99 -17.19 -6.44
N SER A 81 9.82 -15.89 -6.17
CA SER A 81 10.38 -14.83 -7.01
C SER A 81 11.86 -14.59 -6.74
N ASP A 82 12.59 -14.19 -7.78
CA ASP A 82 14.00 -13.82 -7.67
C ASP A 82 14.18 -12.62 -6.74
N GLU A 83 13.28 -11.62 -6.82
CA GLU A 83 13.29 -10.46 -5.93
C GLU A 83 13.27 -10.87 -4.45
N TYR A 84 12.46 -11.86 -4.09
CA TYR A 84 12.38 -12.35 -2.71
C TYR A 84 13.63 -13.13 -2.31
N ALA A 85 14.15 -13.98 -3.22
CA ALA A 85 15.35 -14.78 -3.00
C ALA A 85 16.63 -13.93 -2.85
N GLU A 86 16.72 -12.80 -3.55
CA GLU A 86 17.85 -11.87 -3.49
C GLU A 86 17.94 -11.12 -2.14
N GLN A 87 16.87 -11.09 -1.35
CA GLN A 87 16.84 -10.37 -0.08
C GLN A 87 17.69 -11.05 1.00
N LYS A 88 18.85 -10.46 1.29
CA LYS A 88 19.80 -10.97 2.31
C LYS A 88 19.34 -10.76 3.75
N LYS A 89 18.56 -9.71 4.03
CA LYS A 89 18.14 -9.33 5.39
C LYS A 89 16.69 -9.71 5.64
N ALA A 90 16.39 -10.26 6.82
CA ALA A 90 15.03 -10.58 7.25
C ALA A 90 14.08 -9.38 7.21
N VAL A 91 14.58 -8.17 7.50
CA VAL A 91 13.75 -6.94 7.40
C VAL A 91 13.30 -6.69 5.96
N ASN A 92 14.13 -6.94 4.94
CA ASN A 92 13.74 -6.70 3.55
C ASN A 92 12.64 -7.68 3.12
N ARG A 93 12.81 -8.97 3.43
CA ARG A 93 11.78 -10.00 3.19
C ARG A 93 10.47 -9.67 3.91
N PHE A 94 10.57 -9.18 5.15
CA PHE A 94 9.43 -8.72 5.93
C PHE A 94 8.70 -7.57 5.22
N MET A 95 9.42 -6.57 4.69
CA MET A 95 8.80 -5.48 3.95
C MET A 95 8.09 -5.97 2.68
N LEU A 96 8.71 -6.87 1.90
CA LEU A 96 8.09 -7.45 0.70
C LEU A 96 6.81 -8.23 1.03
N ILE A 97 6.84 -9.06 2.07
CA ILE A 97 5.65 -9.79 2.54
C ILE A 97 4.53 -8.82 2.89
N LEU A 98 4.80 -7.77 3.66
CA LEU A 98 3.79 -6.79 4.05
C LEU A 98 3.21 -6.03 2.85
N SER A 99 4.06 -5.61 1.90
CA SER A 99 3.62 -5.00 0.64
C SER A 99 2.69 -5.92 -0.14
N THR A 100 3.06 -7.20 -0.30
CA THR A 100 2.24 -8.17 -1.03
C THR A 100 0.91 -8.44 -0.32
N LEU A 101 0.92 -8.60 1.01
CA LEU A 101 -0.30 -8.82 1.80
C LEU A 101 -1.26 -7.64 1.68
N TYR A 102 -0.77 -6.40 1.80
CA TYR A 102 -1.60 -5.21 1.59
C TYR A 102 -2.23 -5.18 0.20
N ASN A 103 -1.45 -5.50 -0.84
CA ASN A 103 -1.95 -5.49 -2.22
C ASN A 103 -3.01 -6.58 -2.50
N GLN A 104 -3.06 -7.65 -1.70
CA GLN A 104 -4.09 -8.68 -1.85
C GLN A 104 -5.46 -8.21 -1.37
N ASP A 105 -5.49 -7.52 -0.23
CA ASP A 105 -6.72 -6.99 0.37
C ASP A 105 -6.39 -5.84 1.34
N PRO A 106 -6.41 -4.58 0.87
CA PRO A 106 -6.12 -3.43 1.71
C PRO A 106 -7.03 -3.28 2.93
N LYS A 107 -8.29 -3.73 2.82
CA LYS A 107 -9.28 -3.60 3.90
C LYS A 107 -9.01 -4.63 4.99
N ALA A 108 -8.79 -5.89 4.62
CA ALA A 108 -8.44 -6.93 5.58
C ALA A 108 -7.08 -6.65 6.24
N PHE A 109 -6.11 -6.13 5.49
CA PHE A 109 -4.82 -5.70 6.04
C PHE A 109 -4.98 -4.56 7.06
N ALA A 110 -5.83 -3.57 6.77
CA ALA A 110 -6.12 -2.48 7.70
C ALA A 110 -6.70 -3.02 9.02
N ALA A 111 -7.73 -3.86 8.95
CA ALA A 111 -8.34 -4.47 10.14
C ALA A 111 -7.33 -5.32 10.93
N ALA A 112 -6.48 -6.09 10.24
CA ALA A 112 -5.46 -6.92 10.87
C ALA A 112 -4.40 -6.09 11.62
N THR A 113 -4.00 -4.94 11.06
CA THR A 113 -2.95 -4.09 11.63
C THR A 113 -3.44 -3.21 12.78
N GLU A 114 -4.73 -2.83 12.82
CA GLU A 114 -5.31 -2.06 13.93
C GLU A 114 -5.26 -2.81 15.27
N SER A 115 -5.48 -4.13 15.25
CA SER A 115 -5.45 -4.97 16.44
C SER A 115 -4.03 -5.39 16.87
N LEU A 116 -3.02 -5.14 16.03
CA LEU A 116 -1.66 -5.63 16.22
C LEU A 116 -0.76 -4.55 16.85
N LEU A 117 -0.73 -4.56 18.18
CA LEU A 117 0.05 -3.63 19.00
C LEU A 117 0.84 -4.35 20.09
N GLY A 118 1.97 -3.77 20.48
CA GLY A 118 2.74 -4.21 21.64
C GLY A 118 2.23 -3.55 22.92
N ARG A 119 2.74 -4.01 24.08
CA ARG A 119 2.38 -3.47 25.41
C ARG A 119 2.38 -1.93 25.49
N THR A 120 3.39 -1.30 24.89
CA THR A 120 3.57 0.16 24.92
C THR A 120 3.94 0.72 23.54
N ARG A 121 3.83 -0.08 22.48
CA ARG A 121 4.32 0.29 21.15
C ARG A 121 3.26 0.03 20.10
N VAL A 122 2.98 1.03 19.29
CA VAL A 122 2.21 0.88 18.05
C VAL A 122 3.15 0.28 17.00
N TYR A 123 2.71 -0.76 16.30
CA TYR A 123 3.56 -1.45 15.31
C TYR A 123 3.38 -0.89 13.90
N PHE A 124 2.14 -0.57 13.53
CA PHE A 124 1.76 -0.04 12.22
C PHE A 124 1.03 1.29 12.36
N ALA A 125 1.27 2.22 11.45
CA ALA A 125 0.55 3.49 11.40
C ALA A 125 0.55 4.07 9.99
N GLY A 126 -0.37 4.98 9.69
CA GLY A 126 -0.42 5.71 8.42
C GLY A 126 0.64 6.82 8.27
N ASN A 127 1.52 7.00 9.26
CA ASN A 127 2.60 7.97 9.24
C ASN A 127 3.72 7.57 10.21
N GLN A 128 4.94 8.05 9.96
CA GLN A 128 6.12 7.79 10.77
C GLN A 128 5.99 8.33 12.21
N GLN A 129 5.40 9.51 12.37
CA GLN A 129 5.36 10.25 13.63
C GLN A 129 4.63 9.47 14.74
N THR A 130 3.51 8.84 14.41
CA THR A 130 2.74 8.00 15.35
C THR A 130 3.60 6.88 15.94
N LEU A 131 4.49 6.26 15.16
CA LEU A 131 5.35 5.16 15.61
C LEU A 131 6.52 5.63 16.48
N VAL A 132 7.02 6.85 16.25
CA VAL A 132 8.07 7.46 17.07
C VAL A 132 7.51 7.95 18.41
N GLN A 133 6.32 8.56 18.39
CA GLN A 133 5.65 9.04 19.61
C GLN A 133 5.27 7.88 20.54
N ASN A 134 4.88 6.74 19.99
CA ASN A 134 4.51 5.55 20.76
C ASN A 134 5.68 4.57 20.96
N GLY A 135 6.93 5.02 20.81
CA GLY A 135 8.07 4.15 21.11
C GLY A 135 9.42 4.76 20.80
N THR A 136 10.33 4.70 21.77
CA THR A 136 11.72 5.08 21.58
C THR A 136 12.48 4.03 20.76
N HIS A 137 13.37 4.50 19.89
CA HIS A 137 14.24 3.68 19.02
C HIS A 137 13.50 2.61 18.19
N THR A 138 12.26 2.87 17.73
CA THR A 138 11.46 1.91 16.96
C THR A 138 11.94 1.70 15.51
N LYS A 139 12.80 2.59 15.00
CA LYS A 139 13.30 2.63 13.62
C LYS A 139 12.17 2.39 12.59
N PRO A 140 11.16 3.26 12.51
CA PRO A 140 10.07 3.07 11.55
C PRO A 140 10.58 3.07 10.11
N GLN A 141 9.99 2.25 9.25
CA GLN A 141 10.21 2.27 7.80
C GLN A 141 8.86 2.26 7.08
N HIS A 142 8.81 2.95 5.94
CA HIS A 142 7.66 2.95 5.05
C HIS A 142 7.56 1.62 4.30
N ILE A 143 6.36 1.04 4.21
CA ILE A 143 6.12 -0.19 3.46
C ILE A 143 5.85 0.17 1.98
N PRO A 144 6.72 -0.23 1.04
CA PRO A 144 6.59 0.15 -0.38
C PRO A 144 5.22 -0.21 -0.96
N GLY A 145 4.64 0.72 -1.74
CA GLY A 145 3.32 0.51 -2.38
C GLY A 145 2.11 0.60 -1.44
N THR A 146 2.29 1.02 -0.19
CA THR A 146 1.20 1.10 0.81
C THR A 146 1.20 2.47 1.50
N PRO A 147 0.12 2.87 2.19
CA PRO A 147 0.11 4.06 3.04
C PRO A 147 0.68 3.80 4.45
N TYR A 148 1.22 2.61 4.71
CA TYR A 148 1.62 2.17 6.05
C TYR A 148 3.11 2.33 6.32
N TRP A 149 3.39 2.64 7.57
CA TRP A 149 4.71 2.55 8.19
C TRP A 149 4.71 1.41 9.21
N VAL A 150 5.86 0.77 9.40
CA VAL A 150 6.06 -0.31 10.38
C VAL A 150 7.33 -0.10 11.19
N ILE A 151 7.32 -0.49 12.46
CA ILE A 151 8.54 -0.51 13.28
C ILE A 151 9.49 -1.63 12.83
N THR A 152 10.77 -1.34 12.67
CA THR A 152 11.75 -2.36 12.21
C THR A 152 12.73 -2.82 13.27
N ASN A 153 12.84 -2.08 14.39
CA ASN A 153 13.67 -2.47 15.53
C ASN A 153 13.01 -3.56 16.38
N THR A 154 12.91 -4.75 15.80
CA THR A 154 12.34 -5.97 16.37
C THR A 154 13.19 -7.17 15.95
N ASN A 155 13.26 -8.20 16.79
CA ASN A 155 13.93 -9.44 16.40
C ASN A 155 13.12 -10.22 15.35
N THR A 156 13.73 -11.23 14.71
CA THR A 156 13.08 -12.02 13.65
C THR A 156 11.84 -12.76 14.15
N GLY A 157 11.87 -13.30 15.39
CA GLY A 157 10.70 -13.95 15.98
C GLY A 157 9.49 -13.04 16.05
N ARG A 158 9.68 -11.77 16.45
CA ARG A 158 8.59 -10.79 16.47
C ARG A 158 8.11 -10.40 15.07
N LYS A 159 9.00 -10.33 14.07
CA LYS A 159 8.59 -10.13 12.66
C LYS A 159 7.71 -11.29 12.17
N ARG A 160 8.07 -12.53 12.52
CA ARG A 160 7.25 -13.72 12.23
C ARG A 160 5.89 -13.62 12.89
N SER A 161 5.81 -13.33 14.18
CA SER A 161 4.52 -13.16 14.87
C SER A 161 3.65 -12.05 14.28
N MET A 162 4.24 -10.95 13.81
CA MET A 162 3.48 -9.91 13.10
C MET A 162 2.90 -10.42 11.78
N VAL A 163 3.71 -11.11 10.97
CA VAL A 163 3.25 -11.67 9.69
C VAL A 163 2.19 -12.75 9.90
N GLU A 164 2.42 -13.67 10.84
CA GLU A 164 1.49 -14.72 11.21
C GLU A 164 0.13 -14.14 11.61
N HIS A 165 0.11 -13.17 12.54
CA HIS A 165 -1.13 -12.51 12.97
C HIS A 165 -1.87 -11.87 11.79
N ILE A 166 -1.16 -11.13 10.94
CA ILE A 166 -1.77 -10.47 9.78
C ILE A 166 -2.34 -11.51 8.81
N MET A 167 -1.57 -12.55 8.47
CA MET A 167 -2.01 -13.59 7.55
C MET A 167 -3.24 -14.34 8.06
N LEU A 168 -3.25 -14.72 9.34
CA LEU A 168 -4.39 -15.41 9.95
C LEU A 168 -5.62 -14.50 10.04
N SER A 169 -5.44 -13.23 10.44
CA SER A 169 -6.54 -12.26 10.47
C SER A 169 -7.10 -11.99 9.07
N MET A 170 -6.27 -12.05 8.04
CA MET A 170 -6.65 -11.96 6.64
C MET A 170 -7.18 -13.29 6.06
N GLN A 171 -7.34 -14.32 6.89
CA GLN A 171 -7.90 -15.64 6.55
C GLN A 171 -7.05 -16.44 5.55
N PHE A 172 -5.72 -16.26 5.56
CA PHE A 172 -4.83 -17.18 4.85
C PHE A 172 -4.75 -18.54 5.59
N PRO A 173 -4.53 -19.66 4.88
CA PRO A 173 -4.34 -20.97 5.51
C PRO A 173 -3.15 -20.96 6.46
N ALA A 174 -3.30 -21.57 7.65
CA ALA A 174 -2.24 -21.62 8.67
C ALA A 174 -0.95 -22.24 8.13
N GLU A 175 -1.04 -23.33 7.36
CA GLU A 175 0.13 -23.95 6.72
C GLU A 175 0.91 -23.02 5.78
N LEU A 176 0.22 -22.09 5.12
CA LEU A 176 0.87 -21.08 4.28
C LEU A 176 1.53 -20.01 5.15
N ALA A 177 0.87 -19.56 6.21
CA ALA A 177 1.44 -18.61 7.15
C ALA A 177 2.73 -19.15 7.80
N ASP A 178 2.74 -20.42 8.21
CA ASP A 178 3.92 -21.10 8.74
C ASP A 178 5.08 -21.11 7.75
N LYS A 179 4.81 -21.46 6.49
CA LYS A 179 5.81 -21.46 5.41
C LYS A 179 6.40 -20.07 5.18
N VAL A 180 5.56 -19.03 5.11
CA VAL A 180 6.00 -17.64 4.97
C VAL A 180 6.81 -17.20 6.19
N CYS A 181 6.41 -17.58 7.40
CA CYS A 181 7.17 -17.24 8.60
C CYS A 181 8.53 -17.95 8.65
N GLY A 182 8.63 -19.17 8.10
CA GLY A 182 9.87 -19.93 7.99
C GLY A 182 10.93 -19.28 7.09
N THR A 183 10.53 -18.45 6.14
CA THR A 183 11.46 -17.75 5.22
C THR A 183 11.99 -16.43 5.76
N LEU A 184 11.45 -15.91 6.88
CA LEU A 184 11.96 -14.71 7.57
C LEU A 184 13.18 -15.02 8.42
#